data_AF-A0AAD6Z0I6-F1
#
_entry.id   AF-A0AAD6Z0I6-F1
#
_cell.length_a   1.000
_cell.length_b   1.000
_cell.length_c   1.000
_cell.angle_alpha   90.00
_cell.angle_beta   90.00
_cell.angle_gamma   90.00
#
_symmetry.space_group_name_H-M   'P 1'
#
loop_
_entity.id
_entity.type
_entity.pdbx_description
1 polymer ?
#
loop_
_entity_poly.entity_id
_entity_poly.type
_entity_poly.pdbx_seq_one_letter_code
_entity_poly.pdbx_strand_id
1 'polypeptide(L)'
;MRTRTENNSAADKENSHGTASRRNKKNRRTSAPAPLGTHADTAGTGDEQVRELQTQLRSMQSALDRSHEAERAAEARAAAAEQHTAAPLPSDVRTGSVGRPNNIACVKMEELQQHLGFDDIQWNALRTCVRDALSAARLDLNTKWKAQAPAKLSMAYNAIEEEFPQLRRFPGQWGVDRIAKQCWSNRRSYRSCVGNQTTYRGRRAAARRATGSELPPHPCRRIHRRSTSRSDSDSRNSTPVAGPSHDDLLTFSDYGNDNEDGNNGDEEDLGDSTPNGKKRAAPAGESDNRKRQRRQ
;
A
#
# COMPACT_ATOMS: atom_id res chain seq x y z
N MET A 1 -13.08 40.62 -4.15
CA MET A 1 -12.40 40.51 -5.46
C MET A 1 -12.57 39.09 -5.96
N ARG A 2 -13.13 38.94 -7.16
CA ARG A 2 -13.51 37.67 -7.79
C ARG A 2 -12.39 37.21 -8.72
N THR A 3 -11.95 35.97 -8.63
CA THR A 3 -11.27 35.31 -9.76
C THR A 3 -11.88 33.93 -9.99
N ARG A 4 -12.53 33.89 -11.15
CA ARG A 4 -13.15 32.80 -11.90
C ARG A 4 -12.07 31.81 -12.35
N THR A 5 -12.30 30.50 -12.20
CA THR A 5 -11.49 29.48 -12.87
C THR A 5 -12.42 28.59 -13.68
N GLU A 6 -12.02 28.39 -14.92
CA GLU A 6 -12.83 27.95 -16.05
C GLU A 6 -12.96 26.42 -16.12
N ASN A 7 -14.14 25.99 -16.56
CA ASN A 7 -14.49 24.63 -16.91
C ASN A 7 -13.79 24.24 -18.22
N ASN A 8 -13.01 23.15 -18.22
CA ASN A 8 -12.61 22.46 -19.44
C ASN A 8 -13.41 21.15 -19.56
N SER A 9 -14.48 21.25 -20.34
CA SER A 9 -15.27 20.14 -20.86
C SER A 9 -14.71 19.79 -22.23
N ALA A 10 -14.11 18.61 -22.37
CA ALA A 10 -13.77 17.98 -23.65
C ALA A 10 -14.36 16.57 -23.59
N ALA A 11 -15.53 16.34 -24.19
CA ALA A 11 -15.68 16.04 -25.61
C ALA A 11 -14.95 14.75 -25.98
N ASP A 12 -15.59 13.61 -25.71
CA ASP A 12 -15.29 12.40 -26.47
C ASP A 12 -16.54 11.90 -27.18
N LYS A 13 -16.37 11.78 -28.49
CA LYS A 13 -17.40 11.71 -29.50
C LYS A 13 -17.81 10.28 -29.73
N GLU A 14 -19.13 10.12 -29.87
CA GLU A 14 -19.78 8.97 -30.49
C GLU A 14 -19.06 8.59 -31.79
N ASN A 15 -18.67 7.32 -31.91
CA ASN A 15 -18.29 6.74 -33.20
C ASN A 15 -19.22 5.56 -33.51
N SER A 16 -20.39 5.91 -34.02
CA SER A 16 -21.33 4.99 -34.66
C SER A 16 -21.00 4.90 -36.15
N HIS A 17 -20.42 3.79 -36.61
CA HIS A 17 -20.43 3.32 -38.01
C HIS A 17 -20.02 1.84 -37.96
N GLY A 18 -20.84 0.85 -38.30
CA GLY A 18 -21.56 0.69 -39.55
C GLY A 18 -20.76 -0.25 -40.46
N THR A 19 -21.26 -1.47 -40.73
CA THR A 19 -21.47 -2.01 -42.09
C THR A 19 -21.78 -3.52 -42.07
N ALA A 20 -23.02 -3.81 -42.44
CA ALA A 20 -23.41 -5.09 -43.02
C ALA A 20 -22.74 -5.24 -44.40
N SER A 21 -22.19 -6.42 -44.72
CA SER A 21 -21.73 -6.72 -46.08
C SER A 21 -22.03 -8.16 -46.51
N ARG A 22 -23.17 -8.26 -47.20
CA ARG A 22 -23.39 -8.89 -48.51
C ARG A 22 -22.93 -10.35 -48.75
N ARG A 23 -23.94 -11.22 -48.67
CA ARG A 23 -24.27 -12.32 -49.61
C ARG A 23 -23.88 -11.99 -51.07
N ASN A 24 -23.13 -12.89 -51.72
CA ASN A 24 -23.03 -13.02 -53.19
C ASN A 24 -22.75 -14.51 -53.50
N LYS A 25 -23.71 -15.34 -53.92
CA LYS A 25 -24.40 -15.48 -55.22
C LYS A 25 -23.48 -15.94 -56.37
N LYS A 26 -23.57 -17.25 -56.64
CA LYS A 26 -23.50 -17.98 -57.93
C LYS A 26 -22.76 -17.32 -59.10
N ASN A 27 -21.75 -18.00 -59.63
CA ASN A 27 -21.48 -18.15 -61.06
C ASN A 27 -20.81 -19.51 -61.29
N ARG A 28 -21.49 -20.46 -61.97
CA ARG A 28 -21.52 -20.70 -63.43
C ARG A 28 -20.25 -21.41 -63.94
N ARG A 29 -20.49 -22.67 -64.33
CA ARG A 29 -19.67 -23.55 -65.19
C ARG A 29 -19.13 -22.81 -66.41
N THR A 30 -17.89 -23.08 -66.82
CA THR A 30 -17.51 -23.26 -68.24
C THR A 30 -16.21 -24.07 -68.37
N SER A 31 -16.32 -25.11 -69.19
CA SER A 31 -15.38 -25.82 -70.08
C SER A 31 -13.86 -25.62 -70.01
N ALA A 32 -13.18 -26.78 -70.16
CA ALA A 32 -11.75 -27.03 -70.42
C ALA A 32 -11.20 -26.33 -71.69
N PRO A 33 -9.86 -26.19 -71.83
CA PRO A 33 -9.07 -27.27 -72.45
C PRO A 33 -7.69 -27.52 -71.79
N ALA A 34 -7.14 -28.71 -72.05
CA ALA A 34 -5.83 -29.16 -71.60
C ALA A 34 -4.67 -28.43 -72.32
N PRO A 35 -3.54 -28.20 -71.64
CA PRO A 35 -2.25 -28.01 -72.28
C PRO A 35 -1.28 -29.17 -72.01
N LEU A 36 -0.64 -29.64 -73.08
CA LEU A 36 0.52 -30.52 -73.08
C LEU A 36 1.75 -29.79 -72.52
N GLY A 37 2.42 -30.43 -71.55
CA GLY A 37 3.87 -30.56 -71.43
C GLY A 37 4.76 -29.32 -71.35
N THR A 38 5.22 -28.99 -70.13
CA THR A 38 6.53 -28.38 -69.87
C THR A 38 7.01 -28.75 -68.46
N HIS A 39 8.21 -29.33 -68.36
CA HIS A 39 8.92 -29.59 -67.11
C HIS A 39 9.23 -28.28 -66.37
N ALA A 40 8.57 -28.01 -65.23
CA ALA A 40 8.90 -26.89 -64.34
C ALA A 40 8.39 -27.11 -62.89
N ASP A 41 8.45 -28.33 -62.35
CA ASP A 41 7.80 -28.70 -61.07
C ASP A 41 8.64 -28.47 -59.80
N THR A 42 9.37 -27.35 -59.71
CA THR A 42 10.09 -26.98 -58.47
C THR A 42 9.89 -25.52 -58.03
N ALA A 43 9.04 -24.77 -58.74
CA ALA A 43 8.75 -23.37 -58.41
C ALA A 43 7.53 -23.17 -57.49
N GLY A 44 6.78 -24.21 -57.15
CA GLY A 44 5.51 -24.10 -56.39
C GLY A 44 5.64 -24.16 -54.86
N THR A 45 6.73 -24.72 -54.31
CA THR A 45 6.88 -24.97 -52.87
C THR A 45 7.21 -23.71 -52.06
N GLY A 46 7.92 -22.74 -52.65
CA GLY A 46 8.27 -21.49 -51.98
C GLY A 46 7.06 -20.58 -51.74
N ASP A 47 6.17 -20.48 -52.74
CA ASP A 47 4.98 -19.64 -52.66
C ASP A 47 3.97 -20.15 -51.61
N GLU A 48 3.90 -21.47 -51.41
CA GLU A 48 3.04 -22.06 -50.39
C GLU A 48 3.57 -21.80 -48.97
N GLN A 49 4.88 -21.94 -48.75
CA GLN A 49 5.52 -21.59 -47.46
C GLN A 49 5.38 -20.11 -47.13
N VAL A 50 5.49 -19.21 -48.12
CA VAL A 50 5.29 -17.77 -47.91
C VAL A 50 3.85 -17.47 -47.52
N ARG A 51 2.87 -18.13 -48.15
CA ARG A 51 1.45 -17.99 -47.77
C ARG A 51 1.18 -18.52 -46.36
N GLU A 52 1.79 -19.64 -45.98
CA GLU A 52 1.66 -20.19 -44.63
C GLU A 52 2.23 -19.24 -43.57
N LEU A 53 3.46 -18.74 -43.76
CA LEU A 53 4.10 -17.79 -42.86
C LEU A 53 3.31 -16.48 -42.74
N GLN A 54 2.77 -15.96 -43.85
CA GLN A 54 1.91 -14.77 -43.82
C GLN A 54 0.58 -15.03 -43.07
N THR A 55 0.08 -16.26 -43.09
CA THR A 55 -1.12 -16.65 -42.34
C THR A 55 -0.80 -16.79 -40.85
N GLN A 56 0.36 -17.36 -40.50
CA GLN A 56 0.85 -17.43 -39.12
C GLN A 56 1.09 -16.05 -38.52
N LEU A 57 1.72 -15.12 -39.25
CA LEU A 57 1.93 -13.74 -38.79
C LEU A 57 0.62 -13.01 -38.51
N ARG A 58 -0.36 -13.13 -39.41
CA ARG A 58 -1.70 -12.55 -39.19
C ARG A 58 -2.41 -13.18 -37.99
N SER A 59 -2.25 -14.49 -37.79
CA SER A 59 -2.81 -15.19 -36.62
C SER A 59 -2.20 -14.69 -35.31
N MET A 60 -0.87 -14.56 -35.26
CA MET A 60 -0.17 -14.04 -34.08
C MET A 60 -0.52 -12.58 -33.77
N GLN A 61 -0.60 -11.71 -34.80
CA GLN A 61 -1.03 -10.33 -34.62
C GLN A 61 -2.45 -10.24 -34.05
N SER A 62 -3.39 -11.01 -34.62
CA SER A 62 -4.76 -11.10 -34.10
C SER A 62 -4.84 -11.62 -32.66
N ALA A 63 -3.90 -12.47 -32.22
CA ALA A 63 -3.85 -12.95 -30.84
C ALA A 63 -3.34 -11.87 -29.88
N LEU A 64 -2.32 -11.10 -30.27
CA LEU A 64 -1.82 -9.97 -29.47
C LEU A 64 -2.87 -8.87 -29.32
N ASP A 65 -3.57 -8.52 -30.41
CA ASP A 65 -4.64 -7.52 -30.36
C ASP A 65 -5.77 -7.94 -29.41
N ARG A 66 -6.19 -9.22 -29.48
CA ARG A 66 -7.17 -9.78 -28.55
C ARG A 66 -6.70 -9.77 -27.09
N SER A 67 -5.41 -10.01 -26.85
CA SER A 67 -4.83 -9.94 -25.50
C SER A 67 -4.87 -8.51 -24.97
N HIS A 68 -4.46 -7.52 -25.77
CA HIS A 68 -4.49 -6.11 -25.37
C HIS A 68 -5.90 -5.56 -25.18
N GLU A 69 -6.87 -6.01 -25.97
CA GLU A 69 -8.28 -5.66 -25.76
C GLU A 69 -8.84 -6.28 -24.47
N ALA A 70 -8.46 -7.52 -24.16
CA ALA A 70 -8.85 -8.18 -22.92
C ALA A 70 -8.25 -7.50 -21.68
N GLU A 71 -6.98 -7.09 -21.75
CA GLU A 71 -6.31 -6.32 -20.69
C GLU A 71 -7.01 -4.97 -20.46
N ARG A 72 -7.26 -4.19 -21.53
CA ARG A 72 -7.99 -2.92 -21.42
C ARG A 72 -9.41 -3.09 -20.88
N ALA A 73 -10.11 -4.15 -21.28
CA ALA A 73 -11.46 -4.44 -20.76
C ALA A 73 -11.42 -4.86 -19.28
N ALA A 74 -10.39 -5.58 -18.84
CA ALA A 74 -10.20 -5.95 -17.44
C ALA A 74 -9.86 -4.73 -16.57
N GLU A 75 -8.98 -3.84 -17.05
CA GLU A 75 -8.62 -2.59 -16.39
C GLU A 75 -9.84 -1.65 -16.28
N ALA A 76 -10.62 -1.50 -17.35
CA ALA A 76 -11.85 -0.71 -17.32
C ALA A 76 -12.88 -1.25 -16.32
N ARG A 77 -13.01 -2.58 -16.19
CA ARG A 77 -13.89 -3.19 -15.18
C ARG A 77 -13.37 -2.99 -13.75
N ALA A 78 -12.05 -3.07 -13.55
CA ALA A 78 -11.44 -2.80 -12.25
C ALA A 78 -11.67 -1.33 -11.83
N ALA A 79 -11.43 -0.38 -12.74
CA ALA A 79 -11.69 1.03 -12.50
C ALA A 79 -13.18 1.33 -12.22
N ALA A 80 -14.11 0.68 -12.95
CA ALA A 80 -15.54 0.82 -12.69
C ALA A 80 -15.95 0.23 -11.33
N ALA A 81 -15.35 -0.89 -10.91
CA ALA A 81 -15.63 -1.50 -9.61
C ALA A 81 -15.15 -0.63 -8.43
N GLU A 82 -14.02 0.06 -8.59
CA GLU A 82 -13.50 1.03 -7.61
C GLU A 82 -14.44 2.22 -7.43
N GLN A 83 -15.07 2.71 -8.50
CA GLN A 83 -16.02 3.83 -8.41
C GLN A 83 -17.29 3.50 -7.63
N HIS A 84 -17.75 2.24 -7.66
CA HIS A 84 -19.00 1.82 -7.00
C HIS A 84 -18.82 1.35 -5.55
N THR A 85 -17.58 1.17 -5.07
CA THR A 85 -17.31 0.77 -3.68
C THR A 85 -16.97 1.93 -2.75
N ALA A 86 -16.97 3.17 -3.25
CA ALA A 86 -16.97 4.37 -2.43
C ALA A 86 -18.32 4.55 -1.73
N ALA A 87 -18.64 3.65 -0.79
CA ALA A 87 -19.68 3.89 0.19
C ALA A 87 -19.43 5.27 0.81
N PRO A 88 -20.45 6.15 0.90
CA PRO A 88 -20.29 7.48 1.45
C PRO A 88 -19.66 7.34 2.84
N LEU A 89 -18.39 7.74 2.93
CA LEU A 89 -17.63 7.68 4.17
C LEU A 89 -18.43 8.47 5.20
N PRO A 90 -18.70 7.92 6.39
CA PRO A 90 -19.44 8.63 7.43
C PRO A 90 -18.72 9.95 7.72
N SER A 91 -19.29 11.05 7.25
CA SER A 91 -18.67 12.38 7.18
C SER A 91 -18.52 13.06 8.54
N ASP A 92 -18.86 12.37 9.63
CA ASP A 92 -18.83 12.90 10.99
C ASP A 92 -17.67 12.30 11.79
N VAL A 93 -16.45 12.41 11.25
CA VAL A 93 -15.25 12.16 12.03
C VAL A 93 -14.91 13.43 12.80
N ARG A 94 -15.21 13.46 14.09
CA ARG A 94 -14.82 14.58 14.98
C ARG A 94 -13.30 14.73 15.00
N THR A 95 -12.81 15.74 14.28
CA THR A 95 -11.39 16.13 14.25
C THR A 95 -10.90 16.43 15.67
N GLY A 96 -9.73 15.92 16.03
CA GLY A 96 -9.13 16.17 17.34
C GLY A 96 -9.80 15.51 18.55
N SER A 97 -10.66 14.50 18.34
CA SER A 97 -11.33 13.76 19.41
C SER A 97 -10.40 12.91 20.28
N VAL A 98 -9.23 12.52 19.78
CA VAL A 98 -8.26 11.71 20.53
C VAL A 98 -7.09 12.58 20.96
N GLY A 99 -7.02 12.92 22.26
CA GLY A 99 -5.98 13.76 22.83
C GLY A 99 -4.56 13.23 22.60
N ARG A 100 -3.58 14.14 22.51
CA ARG A 100 -2.17 13.77 22.40
C ARG A 100 -1.65 13.28 23.76
N PRO A 101 -1.12 12.05 23.86
CA PRO A 101 -0.58 11.54 25.12
C PRO A 101 0.72 12.27 25.50
N ASN A 102 1.00 12.37 26.80
CA ASN A 102 2.20 13.03 27.32
C ASN A 102 3.48 12.40 26.78
N ASN A 103 3.51 11.07 26.64
CA ASN A 103 4.65 10.34 26.09
C ASN A 103 4.24 9.55 24.83
N ILE A 104 4.45 10.14 23.66
CA ILE A 104 4.15 9.51 22.37
C ILE A 104 5.00 8.26 22.13
N ALA A 105 6.21 8.19 22.71
CA ALA A 105 7.10 7.05 22.49
C ALA A 105 6.56 5.76 23.12
N CYS A 106 5.74 5.86 24.17
CA CYS A 106 5.12 4.72 24.84
C CYS A 106 3.83 4.23 24.20
N VAL A 107 3.28 4.97 23.23
CA VAL A 107 2.03 4.58 22.56
C VAL A 107 2.27 3.33 21.73
N LYS A 108 1.49 2.29 22.04
CA LYS A 108 1.53 1.01 21.33
C LYS A 108 0.76 1.12 20.01
N MET A 109 1.15 0.32 19.02
CA MET A 109 0.48 0.35 17.72
C MET A 109 -0.94 -0.24 17.80
N GLU A 110 -1.14 -1.19 18.72
CA GLU A 110 -2.44 -1.80 19.02
C GLU A 110 -3.42 -0.77 19.61
N GLU A 111 -2.96 0.15 20.46
CA GLU A 111 -3.78 1.23 21.01
C GLU A 111 -4.23 2.19 19.92
N LEU A 112 -3.35 2.54 18.98
CA LEU A 112 -3.71 3.36 17.82
C LEU A 112 -4.75 2.67 16.93
N GLN A 113 -4.58 1.37 16.68
CA GLN A 113 -5.53 0.56 15.93
C GLN A 113 -6.91 0.56 16.62
N GLN A 114 -6.94 0.38 17.94
CA GLN A 114 -8.17 0.42 18.74
C GLN A 114 -8.86 1.79 18.70
N HIS A 115 -8.11 2.90 18.82
CA HIS A 115 -8.67 4.25 18.73
C HIS A 115 -9.30 4.57 17.37
N LEU A 116 -8.76 3.99 16.30
CA LEU A 116 -9.29 4.10 14.96
C LEU A 116 -10.49 3.16 14.72
N GLY A 117 -10.63 2.10 15.53
CA GLY A 117 -11.63 1.07 15.34
C GLY A 117 -11.38 0.22 14.10
N PHE A 118 -10.11 0.06 13.71
CA PHE A 118 -9.73 -0.67 12.50
C PHE A 118 -9.56 -2.16 12.79
N ASP A 119 -10.12 -3.00 11.93
CA ASP A 119 -9.78 -4.42 11.90
C ASP A 119 -8.35 -4.64 11.35
N ASP A 120 -7.84 -5.87 11.42
CA ASP A 120 -6.49 -6.18 10.95
C ASP A 120 -6.30 -5.93 9.45
N ILE A 121 -7.37 -6.05 8.65
CA ILE A 121 -7.34 -5.87 7.20
C ILE A 121 -7.19 -4.38 6.88
N GLN A 122 -8.04 -3.54 7.45
CA GLN A 122 -8.00 -2.08 7.37
C GLN A 122 -6.70 -1.53 7.93
N TRP A 123 -6.20 -2.10 9.03
CA TRP A 123 -4.92 -1.72 9.60
C TRP A 123 -3.75 -2.01 8.64
N ASN A 124 -3.75 -3.17 8.00
CA ASN A 124 -2.75 -3.51 6.98
C ASN A 124 -2.88 -2.64 5.72
N ALA A 125 -4.11 -2.30 5.32
CA ALA A 125 -4.35 -1.36 4.22
C ALA A 125 -3.77 0.02 4.55
N LEU A 126 -4.05 0.56 5.74
CA LEU A 126 -3.47 1.82 6.22
C LEU A 126 -1.94 1.78 6.21
N ARG A 127 -1.32 0.73 6.76
CA ARG A 127 0.15 0.60 6.76
C ARG A 127 0.73 0.48 5.36
N THR A 128 -0.04 0.00 4.39
CA THR A 128 0.38 -0.06 2.98
C THR A 128 0.32 1.33 2.36
N CYS A 129 -0.81 2.03 2.47
CA CYS A 129 -0.97 3.43 2.09
C CYS A 129 0.15 4.31 2.67
N VAL A 130 0.46 4.19 3.97
CA VAL A 130 1.55 4.95 4.60
C VAL A 130 2.90 4.67 3.92
N ARG A 131 3.22 3.41 3.60
CA ARG A 131 4.48 3.08 2.92
C ARG A 131 4.52 3.65 1.49
N ASP A 132 3.39 3.65 0.81
CA ASP A 132 3.28 4.12 -0.57
C ASP A 132 3.37 5.66 -0.61
N ALA A 133 2.67 6.36 0.28
CA ALA A 133 2.75 7.81 0.45
C ALA A 133 4.19 8.27 0.81
N LEU A 134 4.87 7.58 1.73
CA LEU A 134 6.28 7.89 2.06
C LEU A 134 7.22 7.65 0.86
N SER A 135 6.92 6.65 0.01
CA SER A 135 7.68 6.37 -1.22
C SER A 135 7.42 7.43 -2.29
N ALA A 136 6.15 7.81 -2.49
CA ALA A 136 5.72 8.84 -3.43
C ALA A 136 6.33 10.21 -3.07
N ALA A 137 6.43 10.52 -1.77
CA ALA A 137 7.08 11.73 -1.28
C ALA A 137 8.62 11.74 -1.45
N ARG A 138 9.22 10.64 -1.91
CA ARG A 138 10.67 10.49 -2.15
C ARG A 138 11.48 10.92 -0.93
N LEU A 139 11.13 10.37 0.23
CA LEU A 139 11.92 10.53 1.46
C LEU A 139 13.20 9.69 1.36
N ASP A 140 14.31 10.23 1.84
CA ASP A 140 15.61 9.56 1.76
C ASP A 140 15.80 8.60 2.94
N LEU A 141 15.83 7.30 2.67
CA LEU A 141 15.98 6.25 3.69
C LEU A 141 17.32 6.28 4.45
N ASN A 142 18.33 6.96 3.92
CA ASN A 142 19.64 7.09 4.56
C ASN A 142 19.65 8.21 5.62
N THR A 143 18.78 9.21 5.46
CA THR A 143 18.67 10.35 6.36
C THR A 143 17.83 10.01 7.60
N LYS A 144 18.26 10.48 8.79
CA LYS A 144 17.54 10.31 10.06
C LYS A 144 16.12 10.91 9.94
N TRP A 145 15.11 10.31 10.58
CA TRP A 145 13.71 10.76 10.47
C TRP A 145 13.52 12.26 10.78
N LYS A 146 14.14 12.74 11.87
CA LYS A 146 14.07 14.15 12.29
C LYS A 146 14.69 15.12 11.28
N ALA A 147 15.57 14.64 10.40
CA ALA A 147 16.26 15.44 9.39
C ALA A 147 15.58 15.41 8.01
N GLN A 148 14.46 14.70 7.87
CA GLN A 148 13.67 14.71 6.64
C GLN A 148 13.06 16.09 6.40
N ALA A 149 12.89 16.47 5.13
CA ALA A 149 12.28 17.74 4.78
C ALA A 149 10.83 17.81 5.28
N PRO A 150 10.46 18.78 6.14
CA PRO A 150 9.13 18.84 6.75
C PRO A 150 8.01 19.01 5.70
N ALA A 151 8.30 19.68 4.59
CA ALA A 151 7.36 19.82 3.47
C ALA A 151 6.98 18.46 2.83
N LYS A 152 7.95 17.56 2.69
CA LYS A 152 7.70 16.21 2.13
C LYS A 152 6.89 15.35 3.11
N LEU A 153 7.19 15.45 4.41
CA LEU A 153 6.42 14.76 5.44
C LEU A 153 4.96 15.25 5.47
N SER A 154 4.74 16.56 5.43
CA SER A 154 3.40 17.14 5.38
C SER A 154 2.62 16.69 4.14
N MET A 155 3.26 16.66 2.96
CA MET A 155 2.63 16.14 1.75
C MET A 155 2.21 14.67 1.88
N ALA A 156 3.08 13.83 2.45
CA ALA A 156 2.75 12.42 2.72
C ALA A 156 1.59 12.29 3.72
N TYR A 157 1.59 13.08 4.80
CA TYR A 157 0.54 13.01 5.82
C TYR A 157 -0.82 13.44 5.27
N ASN A 158 -0.85 14.49 4.45
CA ASN A 158 -2.09 14.93 3.81
C ASN A 158 -2.66 13.87 2.85
N ALA A 159 -1.80 13.20 2.07
CA ALA A 159 -2.23 12.10 1.20
C ALA A 159 -2.81 10.91 2.02
N ILE A 160 -2.19 10.57 3.14
CA ILE A 160 -2.69 9.51 4.04
C ILE A 160 -4.05 9.91 4.65
N GLU A 161 -4.23 11.16 5.07
CA GLU A 161 -5.50 11.66 5.63
C GLU A 161 -6.61 11.86 4.59
N GLU A 162 -6.27 11.91 3.31
CA GLU A 162 -7.22 11.90 2.20
C GLU A 162 -7.80 10.50 2.01
N GLU A 163 -6.96 9.46 2.03
CA GLU A 163 -7.39 8.06 1.93
C GLU A 163 -8.05 7.52 3.21
N PHE A 164 -7.55 7.93 4.39
CA PHE A 164 -8.05 7.47 5.70
C PHE A 164 -8.47 8.65 6.59
N PRO A 165 -9.65 9.25 6.36
CA PRO A 165 -10.12 10.42 7.10
C PRO A 165 -10.23 10.22 8.62
N GLN A 166 -10.34 8.97 9.09
CA GLN A 166 -10.40 8.64 10.52
C GLN A 166 -9.14 9.09 11.29
N LEU A 167 -8.01 9.27 10.61
CA LEU A 167 -6.78 9.77 11.21
C LEU A 167 -6.86 11.24 11.64
N ARG A 168 -7.79 12.01 11.07
CA ARG A 168 -8.04 13.40 11.49
C ARG A 168 -8.53 13.52 12.94
N ARG A 169 -8.93 12.40 13.57
CA ARG A 169 -9.25 12.33 15.01
C ARG A 169 -8.05 12.72 15.89
N PHE A 170 -6.82 12.56 15.41
CA PHE A 170 -5.60 12.87 16.15
C PHE A 170 -5.16 14.33 15.88
N PRO A 171 -5.20 15.24 16.86
CA PRO A 171 -4.86 16.65 16.66
C PRO A 171 -3.39 16.83 16.28
N GLY A 172 -3.13 17.66 15.27
CA GLY A 172 -1.76 17.89 14.79
C GLY A 172 -1.09 16.63 14.21
N GLN A 173 -1.88 15.69 13.69
CA GLN A 173 -1.42 14.52 12.94
C GLN A 173 -0.46 13.60 13.74
N TRP A 174 -0.50 13.64 15.09
CA TRP A 174 0.45 12.88 15.91
C TRP A 174 0.31 11.36 15.73
N GLY A 175 -0.90 10.88 15.48
CA GLY A 175 -1.17 9.47 15.18
C GLY A 175 -0.54 9.05 13.84
N VAL A 176 -0.72 9.86 12.79
CA VAL A 176 -0.12 9.65 11.48
C VAL A 176 1.41 9.63 11.57
N ASP A 177 2.00 10.62 12.26
CA ASP A 177 3.45 10.72 12.48
C ASP A 177 4.00 9.47 13.19
N ARG A 178 3.30 8.95 14.21
CA ARG A 178 3.70 7.73 14.91
C ARG A 178 3.68 6.50 14.00
N ILE A 179 2.62 6.32 13.21
CA ILE A 179 2.49 5.19 12.28
C ILE A 179 3.56 5.28 11.18
N ALA A 180 3.79 6.48 10.64
CA ALA A 180 4.78 6.74 9.61
C ALA A 180 6.20 6.46 10.11
N LYS A 181 6.56 6.92 11.32
CA LYS A 181 7.84 6.61 11.98
C LYS A 181 8.06 5.11 12.12
N GLN A 182 7.04 4.37 12.55
CA GLN A 182 7.13 2.91 12.71
C GLN A 182 7.34 2.21 11.37
N CYS A 183 6.58 2.60 10.33
CA CYS A 183 6.74 2.06 8.98
C CYS A 183 8.12 2.37 8.39
N TRP A 184 8.62 3.58 8.61
CA TRP A 184 9.95 4.01 8.20
C TRP A 184 11.06 3.21 8.87
N SER A 185 11.00 3.08 10.19
CA SER A 185 11.97 2.31 10.99
C SER A 185 12.04 0.86 10.52
N ASN A 186 10.88 0.23 10.33
CA ASN A 186 10.78 -1.14 9.82
C ASN A 186 11.40 -1.28 8.42
N ARG A 187 11.14 -0.31 7.52
CA ARG A 187 11.72 -0.32 6.16
C ARG A 187 13.23 -0.16 6.18
N ARG A 188 13.76 0.74 7.02
CA ARG A 188 15.20 0.95 7.17
C ARG A 188 15.88 -0.28 7.76
N SER A 189 15.31 -0.86 8.81
CA SER A 189 15.77 -2.12 9.41
C SER A 189 15.81 -3.24 8.36
N TYR A 190 14.73 -3.41 7.61
CA TYR A 190 14.66 -4.41 6.53
C TYR A 190 15.77 -4.22 5.49
N ARG A 191 15.97 -2.99 4.99
CA ARG A 191 17.01 -2.69 3.99
C ARG A 191 18.42 -2.98 4.52
N SER A 192 18.70 -2.64 5.77
CA SER A 192 19.98 -2.97 6.43
C SER A 192 20.21 -4.49 6.48
N CYS A 193 19.17 -5.26 6.81
CA CYS A 193 19.25 -6.72 6.90
C CYS A 193 19.42 -7.40 5.53
N VAL A 194 18.81 -6.85 4.47
CA VAL A 194 18.91 -7.41 3.11
C VAL A 194 20.34 -7.27 2.55
N GLY A 195 21.04 -6.18 2.87
CA GLY A 195 22.42 -5.96 2.41
C GLY A 195 23.46 -6.75 3.22
N ASN A 196 23.21 -7.00 4.50
CA ASN A 196 24.18 -7.60 5.41
C ASN A 196 23.73 -8.98 5.91
N GLN A 197 24.10 -10.03 5.18
CA GLN A 197 23.84 -11.42 5.58
C GLN A 197 24.48 -11.81 6.92
N THR A 198 25.49 -11.06 7.37
CA THR A 198 26.17 -11.25 8.67
C THR A 198 25.33 -10.84 9.88
N THR A 199 24.29 -10.03 9.70
CA THR A 199 23.38 -9.66 10.79
C THR A 199 22.49 -10.84 11.17
N TYR A 200 22.05 -10.95 12.43
CA TYR A 200 21.15 -12.04 12.84
C TYR A 200 19.88 -12.11 11.98
N ARG A 201 19.26 -10.96 11.69
CA ARG A 201 18.08 -10.85 10.80
C ARG A 201 18.43 -11.19 9.35
N GLY A 202 19.60 -10.79 8.86
CA GLY A 202 20.12 -11.19 7.55
C GLY A 202 20.30 -12.70 7.43
N ARG A 203 20.95 -13.33 8.43
CA ARG A 203 21.09 -14.79 8.53
C ARG A 203 19.73 -15.48 8.58
N ARG A 204 18.77 -15.00 9.38
CA ARG A 204 17.42 -15.59 9.48
C ARG A 204 16.63 -15.43 8.18
N ALA A 205 16.76 -14.30 7.49
CA ALA A 205 16.14 -14.09 6.18
C ALA A 205 16.78 -14.97 5.09
N ALA A 206 18.11 -15.10 5.09
CA ALA A 206 18.84 -16.00 4.20
C ALA A 206 18.48 -17.46 4.48
N ALA A 207 18.40 -17.87 5.74
CA ALA A 207 17.96 -19.21 6.16
C ALA A 207 16.56 -19.52 5.63
N ARG A 208 15.59 -18.60 5.77
CA ARG A 208 14.23 -18.78 5.21
C ARG A 208 14.20 -18.97 3.70
N ARG A 209 15.10 -18.30 2.96
CA ARG A 209 15.25 -18.48 1.51
C ARG A 209 15.95 -19.78 1.15
N ALA A 210 16.96 -20.18 1.93
CA ALA A 210 17.75 -21.39 1.73
C ALA A 210 16.97 -22.66 2.09
N THR A 211 16.14 -22.62 3.14
CA THR A 211 15.14 -23.67 3.43
C THR A 211 13.98 -23.66 2.44
N GLY A 212 14.02 -22.75 1.47
CA GLY A 212 13.31 -22.80 0.20
C GLY A 212 11.92 -23.37 0.29
N SER A 213 10.98 -22.70 0.97
CA SER A 213 9.54 -22.77 0.64
C SER A 213 8.95 -24.18 0.37
N GLU A 214 9.56 -25.23 0.90
CA GLU A 214 9.02 -26.59 1.00
C GLU A 214 8.62 -26.88 2.44
N LEU A 215 8.51 -25.83 3.27
CA LEU A 215 7.57 -25.92 4.38
C LEU A 215 6.22 -26.24 3.74
N PRO A 216 5.64 -27.43 4.01
CA PRO A 216 4.34 -27.81 3.46
C PRO A 216 3.43 -26.63 3.74
N PRO A 217 2.67 -26.14 2.72
CA PRO A 217 1.91 -24.91 2.81
C PRO A 217 1.25 -24.92 4.17
N HIS A 218 1.74 -24.08 5.09
CA HIS A 218 1.17 -23.97 6.42
C HIS A 218 -0.31 -23.88 6.14
N PRO A 219 -1.13 -24.86 6.54
CA PRO A 219 -2.52 -24.91 6.12
C PRO A 219 -3.05 -23.55 6.51
N CYS A 220 -3.22 -22.69 5.49
CA CYS A 220 -3.55 -21.28 5.67
C CYS A 220 -4.63 -21.35 6.69
N ARG A 221 -4.35 -20.86 7.93
CA ARG A 221 -5.24 -20.98 9.09
C ARG A 221 -6.61 -20.91 8.51
N ARG A 222 -7.25 -22.07 8.33
CA ARG A 222 -8.42 -22.18 7.47
C ARG A 222 -9.40 -21.54 8.40
N ILE A 223 -9.56 -20.23 8.24
CA ILE A 223 -10.46 -19.39 9.02
C ILE A 223 -11.66 -20.27 9.07
N HIS A 224 -11.93 -20.81 10.27
CA HIS A 224 -13.06 -21.66 10.47
C HIS A 224 -14.20 -20.73 10.10
N ARG A 225 -14.66 -20.87 8.85
CA ARG A 225 -15.95 -20.43 8.38
C ARG A 225 -16.85 -21.09 9.40
N ARG A 226 -17.19 -20.30 10.41
CA ARG A 226 -18.12 -20.64 11.45
C ARG A 226 -19.39 -20.86 10.67
N SER A 227 -19.62 -22.12 10.29
CA SER A 227 -20.84 -22.55 9.66
C SER A 227 -21.93 -22.20 10.66
N THR A 228 -22.58 -21.06 10.44
CA THR A 228 -23.84 -20.71 11.08
C THR A 228 -24.92 -21.57 10.44
N SER A 229 -24.83 -22.87 10.64
CA SER A 229 -25.96 -23.78 10.46
C SER A 229 -26.79 -23.65 11.72
N ARG A 230 -27.77 -22.74 11.63
CA ARG A 230 -29.03 -22.84 12.36
C ARG A 230 -29.54 -24.26 12.21
N SER A 231 -29.70 -24.96 13.32
CA SER A 231 -30.75 -25.95 13.49
C SER A 231 -31.16 -25.92 14.94
N ASP A 232 -32.32 -25.31 15.16
CA ASP A 232 -33.20 -25.57 16.28
C ASP A 232 -33.33 -27.07 16.52
N SER A 233 -33.17 -27.49 17.77
CA SER A 233 -33.98 -28.55 18.39
C SER A 233 -33.73 -28.55 19.89
N ASP A 234 -34.80 -28.21 20.60
CA ASP A 234 -35.10 -28.57 21.98
C ASP A 234 -34.41 -29.85 22.48
N SER A 235 -33.79 -29.80 23.65
CA SER A 235 -34.13 -30.73 24.75
C SER A 235 -33.50 -30.31 26.07
N ARG A 236 -34.39 -30.16 27.06
CA ARG A 236 -34.14 -30.07 28.50
C ARG A 236 -33.39 -31.33 28.98
N ASN A 237 -32.35 -31.21 29.82
CA ASN A 237 -32.39 -31.69 31.22
C ASN A 237 -31.07 -31.44 31.99
N SER A 238 -31.24 -30.82 33.15
CA SER A 238 -30.55 -30.97 34.43
C SER A 238 -29.32 -31.90 34.54
N THR A 239 -28.19 -31.37 35.04
CA THR A 239 -27.63 -31.66 36.39
C THR A 239 -26.28 -30.94 36.62
N PRO A 240 -26.05 -30.32 37.79
CA PRO A 240 -24.73 -29.81 38.17
C PRO A 240 -23.89 -30.93 38.81
N VAL A 241 -22.78 -31.30 38.17
CA VAL A 241 -21.72 -32.13 38.78
C VAL A 241 -20.60 -31.21 39.23
N ALA A 242 -20.30 -31.30 40.53
CA ALA A 242 -19.22 -30.60 41.20
C ALA A 242 -17.88 -31.35 41.03
N GLY A 243 -16.85 -30.61 40.62
CA GLY A 243 -15.42 -30.94 40.78
C GLY A 243 -14.79 -31.83 39.70
N PRO A 244 -13.44 -31.88 39.59
CA PRO A 244 -12.43 -31.27 40.47
C PRO A 244 -11.59 -30.18 39.78
N SER A 245 -11.07 -29.30 40.63
CA SER A 245 -9.93 -28.41 40.42
C SER A 245 -8.75 -29.11 39.74
N HIS A 246 -8.33 -28.58 38.58
CA HIS A 246 -6.97 -28.75 38.08
C HIS A 246 -6.40 -27.37 37.79
N ASP A 247 -5.54 -26.96 38.72
CA ASP A 247 -4.43 -26.05 38.47
C ASP A 247 -3.57 -26.63 37.35
N ASP A 248 -3.65 -26.07 36.15
CA ASP A 248 -2.56 -26.12 35.18
C ASP A 248 -2.36 -24.71 34.63
N LEU A 249 -1.73 -23.93 35.51
CA LEU A 249 -0.79 -22.89 35.16
C LEU A 249 0.17 -23.38 34.06
N LEU A 250 0.62 -22.43 33.24
CA LEU A 250 1.67 -22.55 32.21
C LEU A 250 1.18 -22.85 30.78
N THR A 251 0.17 -22.13 30.31
CA THR A 251 0.17 -21.75 28.89
C THR A 251 1.18 -20.62 28.69
N PHE A 252 2.37 -21.01 28.22
CA PHE A 252 3.41 -20.15 27.67
C PHE A 252 2.80 -19.10 26.71
N SER A 253 2.51 -17.89 27.20
CA SER A 253 2.35 -16.71 26.35
C SER A 253 3.73 -16.12 26.08
N ASP A 254 4.58 -16.90 25.42
CA ASP A 254 5.86 -16.46 24.87
C ASP A 254 5.64 -15.74 23.53
N TYR A 255 4.89 -14.64 23.59
CA TYR A 255 5.09 -13.54 22.66
C TYR A 255 5.85 -12.46 23.42
N GLY A 256 7.08 -12.81 23.82
CA GLY A 256 8.15 -11.84 24.05
C GLY A 256 8.30 -11.02 22.77
N ASN A 257 7.56 -9.91 22.71
CA ASN A 257 7.87 -8.81 21.81
C ASN A 257 9.11 -8.10 22.39
N ASP A 258 10.24 -8.79 22.37
CA ASP A 258 11.58 -8.29 22.66
C ASP A 258 12.04 -7.38 21.51
N ASN A 259 11.24 -6.35 21.22
CA ASN A 259 11.65 -5.17 20.48
C ASN A 259 12.19 -4.11 21.46
N GLU A 260 12.77 -4.55 22.58
CA GLU A 260 13.66 -3.75 23.43
C GLU A 260 15.14 -3.95 23.05
N ASP A 261 15.44 -4.19 21.77
CA ASP A 261 16.77 -3.91 21.25
C ASP A 261 16.92 -2.39 21.19
N GLY A 262 17.30 -1.85 22.34
CA GLY A 262 17.69 -0.47 22.55
C GLY A 262 18.86 -0.11 21.66
N ASN A 263 18.54 0.31 20.43
CA ASN A 263 19.44 1.16 19.66
C ASN A 263 19.22 2.63 20.07
N ASN A 264 19.33 2.88 21.37
CA ASN A 264 19.62 4.20 21.96
C ASN A 264 21.14 4.39 22.16
N GLY A 265 21.98 3.46 21.67
CA GLY A 265 23.43 3.63 21.60
C GLY A 265 23.82 4.54 20.43
N ASP A 266 23.65 5.84 20.64
CA ASP A 266 24.59 6.90 20.22
C ASP A 266 23.93 8.25 20.59
N GLU A 267 23.75 8.46 21.89
CA GLU A 267 24.10 9.76 22.46
C GLU A 267 25.62 9.86 22.38
N GLU A 268 26.12 10.18 21.19
CA GLU A 268 27.37 10.93 21.15
C GLU A 268 27.04 12.25 21.84
N ASP A 269 27.39 12.27 23.14
CA ASP A 269 28.06 13.38 23.80
C ASP A 269 28.75 14.24 22.75
N LEU A 270 27.98 15.19 22.22
CA LEU A 270 28.51 16.29 21.44
C LEU A 270 29.29 17.09 22.45
N GLY A 271 30.56 16.70 22.58
CA GLY A 271 31.57 17.46 23.27
C GLY A 271 31.34 18.92 22.97
N ASP A 272 31.11 19.64 24.05
CA ASP A 272 31.23 21.08 24.18
C ASP A 272 32.57 21.52 23.60
N SER A 273 32.63 21.62 22.28
CA SER A 273 33.60 22.42 21.56
C SER A 273 32.95 23.78 21.38
N THR A 274 32.87 24.51 22.48
CA THR A 274 32.86 25.97 22.43
C THR A 274 34.21 26.42 21.86
N PRO A 275 34.30 26.95 20.62
CA PRO A 275 35.44 27.76 20.26
C PRO A 275 35.33 29.06 21.06
N ASN A 276 36.11 29.09 22.12
CA ASN A 276 36.59 30.28 22.78
C ASN A 276 36.85 31.42 21.77
N GLY A 277 36.30 32.60 22.07
CA GLY A 277 36.88 33.86 21.61
C GLY A 277 36.20 34.56 20.43
N LYS A 278 35.06 35.20 20.69
CA LYS A 278 34.84 36.58 20.21
C LYS A 278 33.92 37.32 21.18
N LYS A 279 34.56 37.96 22.17
CA LYS A 279 34.00 39.02 23.00
C LYS A 279 33.41 40.09 22.08
N ARG A 280 32.08 40.09 21.89
CA ARG A 280 31.36 41.28 21.47
C ARG A 280 30.91 41.99 22.74
N ALA A 281 31.52 43.14 22.96
CA ALA A 281 31.19 44.06 24.04
C ALA A 281 29.69 44.33 24.05
N ALA A 282 29.08 44.14 25.22
CA ALA A 282 27.78 44.71 25.51
C ALA A 282 27.92 46.24 25.61
N PRO A 283 27.06 47.04 24.96
CA PRO A 283 26.93 48.43 25.30
C PRO A 283 26.27 48.51 26.69
N ALA A 284 27.01 49.04 27.65
CA ALA A 284 26.44 49.60 28.86
C ALA A 284 25.56 50.80 28.47
N GLY A 285 24.26 50.65 28.60
CA GLY A 285 23.28 51.73 28.69
C GLY A 285 22.35 51.33 29.84
N GLU A 286 22.66 51.74 31.06
CA GLU A 286 22.26 53.03 31.63
C GLU A 286 20.75 53.07 31.87
N SER A 287 20.43 52.75 33.13
CA SER A 287 19.50 53.49 33.99
C SER A 287 18.29 54.14 33.31
N ASP A 288 17.08 53.69 33.65
CA ASP A 288 16.20 54.66 34.31
C ASP A 288 15.09 54.05 35.16
N ASN A 289 14.90 54.75 36.28
CA ASN A 289 13.84 54.62 37.25
C ASN A 289 12.46 54.66 36.61
N ARG A 290 11.54 53.82 37.09
CA ARG A 290 10.15 54.26 37.34
C ARG A 290 9.43 53.41 38.37
N LYS A 291 9.80 53.72 39.61
CA LYS A 291 8.91 53.80 40.76
C LYS A 291 7.67 54.65 40.40
N ARG A 292 6.46 54.08 40.40
CA ARG A 292 5.18 54.80 40.60
C ARG A 292 4.09 53.79 40.99
N GLN A 293 3.75 53.78 42.27
CA GLN A 293 2.45 54.22 42.83
C GLN A 293 1.32 53.23 42.52
N ARG A 294 0.86 52.40 43.48
CA ARG A 294 0.16 52.73 44.74
C ARG A 294 -1.04 53.67 44.50
N ARG A 295 -2.21 53.08 44.27
CA ARG A 295 -3.57 53.54 44.60
C ARG A 295 -4.38 52.25 44.78
N GLN A 296 -4.66 51.86 46.02
CA GLN A 296 -5.93 52.11 46.74
C GLN A 296 -7.10 51.45 46.02
#